data_AF-A0A5Q3DQ67-F1
#
_entry.id   AF-A0A5Q3DQ67-F1
#
_cell.length_a   1.000
_cell.length_b   1.000
_cell.length_c   1.000
_cell.angle_alpha   90.00
_cell.angle_beta   90.00
_cell.angle_gamma   90.00
#
_symmetry.space_group_name_H-M   'P 1'
#
loop_
_entity.id
_entity.type
_entity.pdbx_description
1 polymer ?
#
loop_
_entity_poly.entity_id
_entity_poly.type
_entity_poly.pdbx_seq_one_letter_code
_entity_poly.pdbx_strand_id
1 'polypeptide(L)'
;MFAAYLEKLANAGGPEVTYEAGCHCGYIGLSVALSPPLPKHEVINCNCSICRRGGYLLVYPACEKVTWHNDSDKRVSRYQFNTKARDHMFCPKCGASIGIDFARVWPEAPRYGISVGDMKHYRRTDFIDILQVRQFNNIDLDSLQYMKLDGLHTAEPGVDLSGQEIGAKADDAPASSS
;
A
#
# COMPACT_ATOMS: atom_id res chain seq x y z
N MET A 1 -9.15 2.14 -13.49
CA MET A 1 -7.73 2.49 -13.35
C MET A 1 -7.00 1.50 -12.44
N PHE A 2 -7.38 1.37 -11.16
CA PHE A 2 -6.72 0.44 -10.22
C PHE A 2 -6.80 -1.04 -10.65
N ALA A 3 -7.96 -1.50 -11.12
CA ALA A 3 -8.10 -2.89 -11.63
C ALA A 3 -7.18 -3.19 -12.83
N ALA A 4 -7.03 -2.24 -13.76
CA ALA A 4 -6.12 -2.37 -14.90
C ALA A 4 -4.64 -2.35 -14.49
N TYR A 5 -4.29 -1.61 -13.42
CA TYR A 5 -2.95 -1.66 -12.82
C TYR A 5 -2.66 -3.03 -12.21
N LEU A 6 -3.60 -3.60 -11.46
CA LEU A 6 -3.46 -4.93 -10.87
C LEU A 6 -3.36 -6.02 -11.96
N GLU A 7 -4.18 -5.95 -13.01
CA GLU A 7 -4.07 -6.83 -14.18
C GLU A 7 -2.75 -6.65 -14.91
N LYS A 8 -2.23 -5.43 -15.01
CA LYS A 8 -0.90 -5.19 -15.58
C LYS A 8 0.19 -5.83 -14.74
N LEU A 9 0.16 -5.69 -13.40
CA LEU A 9 1.11 -6.34 -12.49
C LEU A 9 1.05 -7.86 -12.58
N ALA A 10 -0.15 -8.43 -12.65
CA ALA A 10 -0.38 -9.87 -12.89
C ALA A 10 0.40 -10.41 -14.08
N ASN A 11 0.40 -9.62 -15.14
CA ASN A 11 0.93 -9.96 -16.45
C ASN A 11 2.34 -9.40 -16.65
N ALA A 12 2.88 -8.66 -15.68
CA ALA A 12 4.20 -8.07 -15.75
C ALA A 12 5.23 -9.18 -15.49
N GLY A 13 5.56 -9.92 -16.54
CA GLY A 13 6.67 -10.85 -16.54
C GLY A 13 8.01 -10.11 -16.36
N GLY A 14 9.00 -10.81 -15.80
CA GLY A 14 10.33 -10.25 -15.60
C GLY A 14 11.14 -11.05 -14.59
N PRO A 15 12.44 -10.73 -14.43
CA PRO A 15 13.24 -11.32 -13.37
C PRO A 15 12.66 -10.88 -12.02
N GLU A 16 12.48 -11.84 -11.12
CA GLU A 16 12.10 -11.56 -9.74
C GLU A 16 13.33 -11.11 -8.95
N VAL A 17 13.16 -10.09 -8.10
CA VAL A 17 14.19 -9.61 -7.18
C VAL A 17 13.59 -9.49 -5.79
N THR A 18 14.30 -10.01 -4.79
CA THR A 18 13.97 -9.85 -3.38
C THR A 18 14.64 -8.61 -2.83
N TYR A 19 13.85 -7.78 -2.14
CA TYR A 19 14.26 -6.58 -1.45
C TYR A 19 14.14 -6.78 0.05
N GLU A 20 15.22 -6.52 0.77
CA GLU A 20 15.16 -6.39 2.22
C GLU A 20 14.51 -5.04 2.58
N ALA A 21 13.60 -5.07 3.53
CA ALA A 21 12.85 -3.90 3.96
C ALA A 21 12.64 -3.90 5.47
N GLY A 22 12.30 -2.75 6.02
CA GLY A 22 12.07 -2.61 7.44
C GLY A 22 11.87 -1.17 7.87
N CYS A 23 11.53 -0.98 9.14
CA CYS A 23 11.45 0.35 9.69
C CYS A 23 12.85 0.93 9.93
N HIS A 24 12.92 2.26 10.08
CA HIS A 24 14.17 2.99 10.33
C HIS A 24 14.99 2.46 11.53
N CYS A 25 14.32 2.11 12.63
CA CYS A 25 15.00 1.66 13.86
C CYS A 25 15.35 0.16 13.88
N GLY A 26 15.04 -0.59 12.81
CA GLY A 26 15.26 -2.03 12.74
C GLY A 26 14.31 -2.88 13.60
N TYR A 27 13.35 -2.26 14.30
CA TYR A 27 12.37 -2.99 15.10
C TYR A 27 11.45 -3.86 14.23
N ILE A 28 11.10 -3.43 13.03
CA ILE A 28 10.27 -4.17 12.06
C ILE A 28 11.16 -4.52 10.87
N GLY A 29 11.16 -5.79 10.46
CA GLY A 29 11.90 -6.28 9.30
C GLY A 29 11.08 -7.28 8.48
N LEU A 30 11.24 -7.23 7.17
CA LEU A 30 10.57 -8.09 6.19
C LEU A 30 11.37 -8.11 4.89
N SER A 31 11.12 -9.11 4.04
CA SER A 31 11.61 -9.14 2.67
C SER A 31 10.46 -9.24 1.68
N VAL A 32 10.67 -8.66 0.50
CA VAL A 32 9.64 -8.50 -0.53
C VAL A 32 10.19 -8.92 -1.88
N ALA A 33 9.60 -9.94 -2.48
CA ALA A 33 9.91 -10.30 -3.87
C ALA A 33 8.99 -9.54 -4.83
N LEU A 34 9.59 -8.84 -5.80
CA LEU A 34 8.87 -8.14 -6.86
C LEU A 34 9.30 -8.66 -8.23
N SER A 35 8.32 -8.88 -9.09
CA SER A 35 8.51 -9.08 -10.52
C SER A 35 7.53 -8.16 -11.27
N PRO A 36 8.02 -7.27 -12.16
CA PRO A 36 9.43 -6.97 -12.43
C PRO A 36 10.10 -6.26 -11.24
N PRO A 37 11.45 -6.10 -11.26
CA PRO A 37 12.18 -5.43 -10.19
C PRO A 37 11.76 -3.96 -10.05
N LEU A 38 11.92 -3.40 -8.85
CA LEU A 38 11.43 -2.08 -8.45
C LEU A 38 11.67 -0.94 -9.45
N PRO A 39 12.85 -0.78 -10.11
CA PRO A 39 13.06 0.28 -11.11
C PRO A 39 12.17 0.17 -12.37
N LYS A 40 11.64 -1.02 -12.64
CA LYS A 40 10.69 -1.31 -13.73
C LYS A 40 9.28 -1.57 -13.19
N HIS A 41 9.09 -1.43 -11.89
CA HIS A 41 7.82 -1.63 -11.22
C HIS A 41 7.12 -0.28 -11.08
N GLU A 42 5.84 -0.21 -11.40
CA GLU A 42 5.07 1.03 -11.24
C GLU A 42 4.73 1.24 -9.76
N VAL A 43 5.29 2.30 -9.20
CA VAL A 43 5.08 2.72 -7.81
C VAL A 43 3.93 3.71 -7.74
N ILE A 44 2.89 3.40 -6.97
CA ILE A 44 1.73 4.28 -6.82
C ILE A 44 2.07 5.45 -5.88
N ASN A 45 1.85 6.65 -6.40
CA ASN A 45 1.87 7.91 -5.66
C ASN A 45 0.44 8.47 -5.61
N CYS A 46 -0.21 8.29 -4.46
CA CYS A 46 -1.62 8.62 -4.27
C CYS A 46 -1.79 9.97 -3.56
N ASN A 47 -2.74 10.79 -4.03
CA ASN A 47 -3.01 12.12 -3.48
C ASN A 47 -4.04 12.16 -2.32
N CYS A 48 -4.62 11.03 -1.89
CA CYS A 48 -5.57 11.05 -0.77
C CYS A 48 -4.91 11.53 0.52
N SER A 49 -5.73 11.98 1.48
CA SER A 49 -5.26 12.68 2.67
C SER A 49 -4.17 11.93 3.46
N ILE A 50 -4.37 10.63 3.71
CA ILE A 50 -3.43 9.79 4.45
C ILE A 50 -2.15 9.51 3.65
N CYS A 51 -2.26 9.27 2.34
CA CYS A 51 -1.10 9.01 1.48
C CYS A 51 -0.23 10.26 1.33
N ARG A 52 -0.86 11.43 1.13
CA ARG A 52 -0.18 12.72 1.02
C ARG A 52 0.50 13.10 2.33
N ARG A 53 -0.20 13.02 3.47
CA ARG A 53 0.36 13.38 4.79
C ARG A 53 1.43 12.38 5.25
N GLY A 54 1.26 11.09 4.92
CA GLY A 54 2.19 10.02 5.27
C GLY A 54 3.37 9.86 4.30
N GLY A 55 3.36 10.56 3.17
CA GLY A 55 4.41 10.46 2.14
C GLY A 55 4.49 9.09 1.46
N TYR A 56 3.34 8.44 1.27
CA TYR A 56 3.26 7.05 0.86
C TYR A 56 3.69 6.84 -0.60
N LEU A 57 4.49 5.79 -0.81
CA LEU A 57 4.88 5.30 -2.13
C LEU A 57 4.67 3.79 -2.13
N LEU A 58 3.74 3.33 -2.97
CA LEU A 58 3.07 2.05 -2.76
C LEU A 58 3.37 1.05 -3.88
N VAL A 59 3.70 -0.17 -3.50
CA VAL A 59 3.72 -1.34 -4.39
C VAL A 59 2.81 -2.43 -3.83
N TYR A 60 2.40 -3.35 -4.70
CA TYR A 60 1.38 -4.35 -4.43
C TYR A 60 1.95 -5.73 -4.76
N PRO A 61 2.84 -6.29 -3.91
CA PRO A 61 3.22 -7.69 -4.02
C PRO A 61 2.05 -8.61 -3.65
N ALA A 62 2.12 -9.86 -4.11
CA ALA A 62 1.30 -10.94 -3.56
C ALA A 62 1.78 -11.30 -2.14
N CYS A 63 0.90 -11.75 -1.23
CA CYS A 63 1.33 -12.07 0.14
C CYS A 63 2.42 -13.14 0.20
N GLU A 64 2.38 -14.17 -0.65
CA GLU A 64 3.42 -15.19 -0.66
C GLU A 64 4.80 -14.65 -1.05
N LYS A 65 4.86 -13.42 -1.59
CA LYS A 65 6.07 -12.69 -1.90
C LYS A 65 6.52 -11.75 -0.78
N VAL A 66 5.81 -11.71 0.35
CA VAL A 66 6.16 -10.94 1.54
C VAL A 66 6.51 -11.90 2.67
N THR A 67 7.74 -11.80 3.19
CA THR A 67 8.19 -12.60 4.32
C THR A 67 8.51 -11.69 5.50
N TRP A 68 7.75 -11.80 6.59
CA TRP A 68 8.04 -11.07 7.82
C TRP A 68 9.14 -11.77 8.63
N HIS A 69 10.04 -11.00 9.23
CA HIS A 69 11.14 -11.53 10.03
C HIS A 69 10.91 -11.29 11.52
N ASN A 70 11.37 -12.19 12.39
CA ASN A 70 11.35 -12.01 13.85
C ASN A 70 9.98 -11.56 14.39
N ASP A 71 8.91 -12.22 13.94
CA ASP A 71 7.52 -11.89 14.30
C ASP A 71 7.17 -10.40 14.14
N SER A 72 7.77 -9.73 13.15
CA SER A 72 7.57 -8.29 12.94
C SER A 72 6.12 -7.94 12.62
N ASP A 73 5.40 -8.84 11.95
CA ASP A 73 3.96 -8.78 11.67
C ASP A 73 3.11 -8.61 12.95
N LYS A 74 3.50 -9.25 14.05
CA LYS A 74 2.81 -9.15 15.35
C LYS A 74 3.18 -7.88 16.12
N ARG A 75 4.25 -7.19 15.71
CA ARG A 75 4.83 -6.05 16.42
C ARG A 75 4.52 -4.70 15.76
N VAL A 76 3.90 -4.68 14.58
CA VAL A 76 3.40 -3.45 13.97
C VAL A 76 2.21 -2.90 14.76
N SER A 77 2.09 -1.57 14.80
CA SER A 77 0.87 -0.90 15.23
C SER A 77 -0.03 -0.62 14.04
N ARG A 78 -1.34 -0.58 14.28
CA ARG A 78 -2.36 -0.40 13.24
C ARG A 78 -3.14 0.86 13.53
N TYR A 79 -3.28 1.70 12.51
CA TYR A 79 -4.13 2.89 12.54
C TYR A 79 -5.30 2.71 11.57
N GLN A 80 -6.48 3.02 12.06
CA GLN A 80 -7.74 2.99 11.31
C GLN A 80 -8.39 4.37 11.43
N PHE A 81 -9.05 4.80 10.37
CA PHE A 81 -9.83 6.02 10.37
C PHE A 81 -11.08 5.86 9.51
N ASN A 82 -12.04 6.78 9.70
CA ASN A 82 -13.35 6.78 9.05
C ASN A 82 -14.05 5.41 9.02
N THR A 83 -14.11 4.75 7.86
CA THR A 83 -14.78 3.46 7.65
C THR A 83 -14.11 2.30 8.39
N LYS A 84 -12.88 2.49 8.88
CA LYS A 84 -12.06 1.45 9.54
C LYS A 84 -11.83 0.21 8.66
N ALA A 85 -11.96 0.39 7.35
CA ALA A 85 -11.87 -0.71 6.38
C ALA A 85 -10.42 -1.16 6.13
N ARG A 86 -9.43 -0.29 6.37
CA ARG A 86 -8.02 -0.54 6.07
C ARG A 86 -7.16 -0.32 7.30
N ASP A 87 -6.22 -1.24 7.53
CA ASP A 87 -5.25 -1.15 8.62
C ASP A 87 -3.96 -0.52 8.09
N HIS A 88 -3.70 0.73 8.44
CA HIS A 88 -2.43 1.38 8.16
C HIS A 88 -1.39 0.91 9.18
N MET A 89 -0.45 0.10 8.74
CA MET A 89 0.58 -0.51 9.59
C MET A 89 1.80 0.41 9.71
N PHE A 90 2.27 0.62 10.93
CA PHE A 90 3.45 1.44 11.21
C PHE A 90 4.27 0.88 12.37
N CYS A 91 5.53 1.26 12.44
CA CYS A 91 6.40 0.90 13.54
C CYS A 91 6.05 1.72 14.80
N PRO A 92 5.71 1.08 15.94
CA PRO A 92 5.42 1.80 17.19
C PRO A 92 6.62 2.52 17.79
N LYS A 93 7.84 2.21 17.35
CA LYS A 93 9.09 2.76 17.92
C LYS A 93 9.58 4.01 17.19
N CYS A 94 9.44 4.06 15.87
CA CYS A 94 9.95 5.18 15.05
C CYS A 94 8.90 5.83 14.15
N GLY A 95 7.64 5.36 14.16
CA GLY A 95 6.56 5.93 13.36
C GLY A 95 6.62 5.61 11.86
N ALA A 96 7.63 4.87 11.38
CA ALA A 96 7.76 4.53 9.98
C ALA A 96 6.54 3.72 9.50
N SER A 97 5.90 4.19 8.43
CA SER A 97 4.80 3.48 7.76
C SER A 97 5.36 2.25 7.05
N ILE A 98 4.79 1.07 7.31
CA ILE A 98 5.23 -0.20 6.73
C ILE A 98 4.35 -0.59 5.55
N GLY A 99 3.04 -0.44 5.70
CA GLY A 99 2.10 -0.86 4.69
C GLY A 99 0.64 -0.64 5.03
N ILE A 100 -0.24 -1.10 4.18
CA ILE A 100 -1.70 -1.08 4.39
C ILE A 100 -2.23 -2.49 4.16
N ASP A 101 -2.91 -3.01 5.17
CA ASP A 101 -3.54 -4.31 5.16
C ASP A 101 -5.04 -4.18 4.84
N PHE A 102 -5.49 -4.96 3.85
CA PHE A 102 -6.84 -4.94 3.30
C PHE A 102 -7.68 -6.15 3.72
N ALA A 103 -7.21 -7.02 4.61
CA ALA A 103 -7.93 -8.22 5.04
C ALA A 103 -9.36 -7.93 5.56
N ARG A 104 -9.62 -6.72 6.06
CA ARG A 104 -10.95 -6.27 6.50
C ARG A 104 -11.89 -5.86 5.37
N VAL A 105 -11.35 -5.40 4.24
CA VAL A 105 -12.13 -5.06 3.04
C VAL A 105 -12.57 -6.33 2.32
N TRP A 106 -11.74 -7.38 2.37
CA TRP A 106 -11.95 -8.65 1.66
C TRP A 106 -11.84 -9.85 2.61
N PRO A 107 -12.80 -10.02 3.54
CA PRO A 107 -12.76 -11.06 4.58
C PRO A 107 -12.85 -12.48 4.02
N GLU A 108 -13.39 -12.68 2.82
CA GLU A 108 -13.40 -13.95 2.08
C GLU A 108 -12.03 -14.36 1.50
N ALA A 109 -11.00 -13.52 1.67
CA ALA A 109 -9.60 -13.82 1.34
C ALA A 109 -8.65 -13.63 2.56
N PRO A 110 -8.88 -14.29 3.70
CA PRO A 110 -8.06 -14.08 4.90
C PRO A 110 -6.73 -14.84 4.78
N ARG A 111 -5.59 -14.14 4.78
CA ARG A 111 -4.26 -14.78 4.76
C ARG A 111 -3.54 -14.63 6.10
N TYR A 112 -3.63 -15.67 6.92
CA TYR A 112 -2.55 -16.11 7.81
C TYR A 112 -2.48 -17.63 7.67
N GLY A 113 -1.46 -18.13 6.98
CA GLY A 113 -1.28 -19.56 6.81
C GLY A 113 -0.31 -19.90 5.69
N ILE A 114 0.90 -20.28 6.07
CA ILE A 114 1.83 -21.03 5.23
C ILE A 114 1.07 -22.27 4.71
N SER A 115 0.87 -22.39 3.38
CA SER A 115 1.00 -23.64 2.61
C SER A 115 0.45 -23.50 1.17
N VAL A 116 1.30 -23.93 0.23
CA VAL A 116 1.06 -24.51 -1.09
C VAL A 116 -0.38 -24.90 -1.48
N GLY A 117 -0.79 -24.58 -2.71
CA GLY A 117 -1.83 -25.35 -3.40
C GLY A 117 -2.69 -24.60 -4.45
N ASP A 118 -2.37 -24.87 -5.71
CA ASP A 118 -3.21 -24.79 -6.93
C ASP A 118 -3.53 -23.42 -7.56
N MET A 119 -2.73 -23.13 -8.60
CA MET A 119 -2.77 -21.97 -9.49
C MET A 119 -3.80 -22.16 -10.61
N LYS A 120 -5.04 -21.67 -10.50
CA LYS A 120 -5.93 -21.59 -11.69
C LYS A 120 -6.83 -20.36 -11.85
N HIS A 121 -6.91 -19.43 -10.91
CA HIS A 121 -7.72 -18.23 -11.11
C HIS A 121 -7.07 -17.02 -10.47
N TYR A 122 -6.41 -16.21 -11.29
CA TYR A 122 -5.99 -14.87 -10.92
C TYR A 122 -7.25 -14.06 -10.59
N ARG A 123 -7.54 -13.86 -9.30
CA ARG A 123 -8.70 -13.08 -8.85
C ARG A 123 -8.18 -11.80 -8.19
N ARG A 124 -9.05 -10.79 -8.15
CA ARG A 124 -8.89 -9.48 -7.47
C ARG A 124 -8.44 -9.54 -5.99
N THR A 125 -8.25 -10.74 -5.43
CA THR A 125 -7.88 -11.15 -4.07
C THR A 125 -6.38 -11.42 -3.87
N ASP A 126 -5.58 -11.29 -4.93
CA ASP A 126 -4.18 -11.75 -4.91
C ASP A 126 -3.19 -10.71 -4.31
N PHE A 127 -3.66 -9.49 -4.05
CA PHE A 127 -2.89 -8.39 -3.45
C PHE A 127 -3.43 -8.04 -2.07
N ILE A 128 -2.66 -8.23 -1.02
CA ILE A 128 -3.16 -8.04 0.35
C ILE A 128 -2.28 -7.11 1.18
N ASP A 129 -1.01 -6.92 0.81
CA ASP A 129 -0.13 -5.98 1.48
C ASP A 129 0.31 -4.88 0.52
N ILE A 130 -0.19 -3.67 0.76
CA ILE A 130 0.45 -2.51 0.17
C ILE A 130 1.72 -2.26 0.96
N LEU A 131 2.89 -2.31 0.32
CA LEU A 131 4.15 -2.01 0.99
C LEU A 131 4.68 -0.63 0.64
N GLN A 132 5.25 0.01 1.65
CA GLN A 132 5.87 1.32 1.53
C GLN A 132 7.27 1.16 0.96
N VAL A 133 7.44 1.57 -0.30
CA VAL A 133 8.74 1.52 -1.01
C VAL A 133 9.82 2.24 -0.23
N ARG A 134 9.49 3.31 0.50
CA ARG A 134 10.42 4.05 1.37
C ARG A 134 11.05 3.21 2.50
N GLN A 135 10.52 2.01 2.77
CA GLN A 135 11.06 1.09 3.76
C GLN A 135 11.99 0.03 3.15
N PHE A 136 12.18 0.03 1.83
CA PHE A 136 13.11 -0.88 1.18
C PHE A 136 14.52 -0.36 1.40
N ASN A 137 15.43 -1.26 1.73
CA ASN A 137 16.82 -0.91 1.98
C ASN A 137 17.52 -0.56 0.66
N ASN A 138 18.36 0.47 0.69
CA ASN A 138 19.27 0.83 -0.40
C ASN A 138 18.60 1.09 -1.76
N ILE A 139 17.43 1.73 -1.76
CA ILE A 139 16.74 2.12 -3.00
C ILE A 139 17.07 3.56 -3.39
N ASP A 140 17.11 3.81 -4.70
CA ASP A 140 17.19 5.14 -5.28
C ASP A 140 15.80 5.58 -5.72
N LEU A 141 15.22 6.56 -5.02
CA LEU A 141 13.88 7.09 -5.30
C LEU A 141 13.81 7.83 -6.64
N ASP A 142 14.91 8.39 -7.13
CA ASP A 142 14.93 9.12 -8.40
C ASP A 142 14.88 8.18 -9.60
N SER A 143 15.26 6.91 -9.41
CA SER A 143 15.20 5.87 -10.44
C SER A 143 13.81 5.23 -10.63
N LEU A 144 12.84 5.55 -9.77
CA LEU A 144 11.54 4.88 -9.74
C LEU A 144 10.54 5.43 -10.75
N GLN A 145 9.68 4.54 -11.25
CA GLN A 145 8.56 4.93 -12.11
C GLN A 145 7.30 5.17 -11.28
N TYR A 146 6.82 6.41 -11.25
CA TYR A 146 5.65 6.79 -10.47
C TYR A 146 4.36 6.81 -11.30
N MET A 147 3.34 6.10 -10.82
CA MET A 147 1.97 6.24 -11.28
C MET A 147 1.19 7.13 -10.31
N LYS A 148 0.59 8.21 -10.80
CA LYS A 148 -0.29 9.05 -9.98
C LYS A 148 -1.66 8.37 -9.85
N LEU A 149 -2.14 8.25 -8.62
CA LEU A 149 -3.50 7.79 -8.33
C LEU A 149 -4.30 8.94 -7.69
N ASP A 150 -5.45 9.22 -8.27
CA ASP A 150 -6.40 10.22 -7.74
C ASP A 150 -7.26 9.63 -6.62
N GLY A 151 -6.62 9.27 -5.50
CA GLY A 151 -7.30 8.74 -4.33
C GLY A 151 -8.17 9.77 -3.61
N LEU A 152 -8.02 11.07 -3.87
CA LEU A 152 -8.91 12.10 -3.29
C LEU A 152 -10.37 11.84 -3.71
N HIS A 153 -10.60 11.51 -4.98
CA HIS A 153 -11.94 11.25 -5.51
C HIS A 153 -12.27 9.76 -5.64
N THR A 154 -11.26 8.88 -5.69
CA THR A 154 -11.47 7.43 -5.95
C THR A 154 -11.29 6.53 -4.73
N ALA A 155 -10.65 6.99 -3.66
CA ALA A 155 -10.59 6.24 -2.41
C ALA A 155 -11.65 6.80 -1.45
N GLU A 156 -12.45 5.94 -0.84
CA GLU A 156 -13.43 6.38 0.16
C GLU A 156 -12.93 6.05 1.59
N PRO A 157 -12.82 7.04 2.49
CA PRO A 157 -12.79 8.48 2.19
C PRO A 157 -11.43 8.91 1.60
N GLY A 158 -11.45 9.91 0.73
CA GLY A 158 -10.25 10.49 0.15
C GLY A 158 -9.69 11.66 0.97
N VAL A 159 -10.52 12.23 1.85
CA VAL A 159 -10.23 13.37 2.73
C VAL A 159 -9.85 12.93 4.14
N ASP A 160 -9.29 13.84 4.93
CA ASP A 160 -9.00 13.57 6.35
C ASP A 160 -10.24 13.83 7.23
N LEU A 161 -10.08 13.69 8.54
CA LEU A 161 -11.16 13.83 9.51
C LEU A 161 -11.74 15.25 9.60
N SER A 162 -11.14 16.25 8.94
CA SER A 162 -11.72 17.60 8.84
C SER A 162 -12.87 17.68 7.82
N GLY A 163 -12.99 16.70 6.92
CA GLY A 163 -13.97 16.72 5.84
C GLY A 163 -13.67 17.73 4.72
N GLN A 164 -12.55 18.46 4.77
CA GLN A 164 -12.19 19.42 3.73
C GLN A 164 -11.38 18.77 2.60
N GLU A 165 -11.82 18.99 1.36
CA GLU A 165 -11.07 18.63 0.15
C GLU A 165 -9.96 19.66 -0.11
N ILE A 166 -8.70 19.22 -0.18
CA ILE A 166 -7.62 20.10 -0.57
C ILE A 166 -7.60 20.16 -2.10
N GLY A 167 -8.15 21.25 -2.66
CA GLY A 167 -8.19 21.47 -4.11
C GLY A 167 -9.58 21.75 -4.68
N ALA A 168 -10.65 21.73 -3.87
CA ALA A 168 -11.88 22.41 -4.26
C ALA A 168 -11.51 23.86 -4.52
N LYS A 169 -11.68 24.32 -5.77
CA LYS A 169 -11.61 25.77 -6.02
C LYS A 169 -12.60 26.41 -5.05
N ALA A 170 -12.25 27.59 -4.54
CA ALA A 170 -13.09 28.37 -3.64
C ALA A 170 -14.51 28.66 -4.20
N ASP A 171 -14.77 28.28 -5.45
CA ASP A 171 -15.96 28.57 -6.22
C ASP A 171 -17.03 27.46 -6.14
N ASP A 172 -16.72 26.27 -5.62
CA ASP A 172 -17.65 25.13 -5.52
C ASP A 172 -18.26 24.93 -4.12
N ALA A 173 -18.07 25.89 -3.21
CA ALA A 173 -18.83 25.88 -1.96
C ALA A 173 -20.33 26.04 -2.27
N PRO A 174 -21.21 25.13 -1.83
CA PRO A 174 -22.64 25.34 -2.01
C PRO A 174 -23.00 26.65 -1.32
N ALA A 175 -23.61 27.57 -2.09
CA ALA A 175 -24.09 28.84 -1.57
C ALA A 175 -24.90 28.57 -0.30
N SER A 176 -24.43 29.10 0.82
CA SER A 176 -25.16 29.05 2.08
C SER A 176 -26.50 29.73 1.86
N SER A 177 -27.58 28.95 1.88
CA SER A 177 -28.94 29.47 1.87
C SER A 177 -29.18 30.22 3.18
N SER A 178 -29.09 31.55 3.11
CA SER A 178 -29.70 32.47 4.09
C SER A 178 -31.08 32.87 3.62
#